data_AF-A0A3N5RGS9-F1
#
_entry.id   AF-A0A3N5RGS9-F1
#
_cell.length_a   1.000
_cell.length_b   1.000
_cell.length_c   1.000
_cell.angle_alpha   90.00
_cell.angle_beta   90.00
_cell.angle_gamma   90.00
#
_symmetry.space_group_name_H-M   'P 1'
#
loop_
_entity.id
_entity.type
_entity.pdbx_description
1 polymer ?
#
loop_
_entity_poly.entity_id
_entity_poly.type
_entity_poly.pdbx_seq_one_letter_code
_entity_poly.pdbx_strand_id
1 'polypeptide(L)'
;MKTSHSKLLTPKFLTLVGILFFLAIYFPGTRALRTGSFTFLFEITMIGVLAVLAAVTLLFSLVSLVAYVLSKNRTGWLKRLRSQMIFLLSVVFLLAIIMAASQWLAYTPPIVGTNGNPMPNSIASLEKVELGGVDQWLIIRGEDVNKPVLLFLSGGPGASEAARVLRFNQELEKHFVVVIWEQRGCGKSYPSINPKSDLTVEQYASDIIELTDMLLTRFD
;
A
#
# COMPACT_ATOMS: atom_id res chain seq x y z
N MET A 1 39.82 -33.11 -14.85
CA MET A 1 39.24 -31.74 -14.85
C MET A 1 37.73 -31.84 -15.01
N LYS A 2 36.96 -31.74 -13.92
CA LYS A 2 35.48 -31.58 -13.97
C LYS A 2 35.19 -30.16 -13.48
N THR A 3 34.92 -29.27 -14.43
CA THR A 3 34.58 -27.87 -14.15
C THR A 3 33.20 -27.80 -13.49
N SER A 4 33.22 -27.46 -12.21
CA SER A 4 32.06 -27.18 -11.36
C SER A 4 31.53 -25.77 -11.68
N HIS A 5 30.73 -25.64 -12.74
CA HIS A 5 30.12 -24.35 -13.12
C HIS A 5 28.58 -24.32 -13.19
N SER A 6 27.85 -25.29 -12.63
CA SER A 6 26.37 -25.29 -12.67
C SER A 6 25.67 -24.97 -11.35
N LYS A 7 26.35 -24.46 -10.32
CA LYS A 7 25.70 -24.08 -9.05
C LYS A 7 24.92 -22.76 -9.10
N LEU A 8 25.06 -21.96 -10.15
CA LEU A 8 24.39 -20.66 -10.23
C LEU A 8 22.89 -20.74 -10.58
N LEU A 9 22.38 -21.87 -11.06
CA LEU A 9 21.02 -21.99 -11.61
C LEU A 9 20.21 -23.06 -10.87
N THR A 10 20.11 -22.95 -9.55
CA THR A 10 19.14 -23.79 -8.84
C THR A 10 17.72 -23.36 -9.22
N PRO A 11 16.73 -24.27 -9.28
CA PRO A 11 15.34 -23.92 -9.61
C PRO A 11 14.82 -22.77 -8.74
N LYS A 12 15.18 -22.76 -7.44
CA LYS A 12 14.84 -21.68 -6.50
C LYS A 12 15.45 -20.33 -6.87
N PHE A 13 16.71 -20.32 -7.34
CA PHE A 13 17.39 -19.11 -7.79
C PHE A 13 16.74 -18.57 -9.07
N LEU A 14 16.42 -19.45 -10.02
CA LEU A 14 15.70 -19.08 -11.24
C LEU A 14 14.31 -18.51 -10.94
N THR A 15 13.59 -19.08 -9.97
CA THR A 15 12.30 -18.52 -9.50
C THR A 15 12.49 -17.13 -8.91
N LEU A 16 13.50 -16.92 -8.05
CA LEU A 16 13.76 -15.62 -7.42
C LEU A 16 14.17 -14.56 -8.46
N VAL A 17 15.06 -14.91 -9.39
CA VAL A 17 15.49 -14.02 -10.49
C VAL A 17 14.32 -13.71 -11.42
N GLY A 18 13.48 -14.70 -11.73
CA GLY A 18 12.26 -14.49 -12.52
C GLY A 18 11.31 -13.50 -11.83
N ILE A 19 11.12 -13.63 -10.52
CA ILE A 19 10.29 -12.70 -9.75
C ILE A 19 10.91 -11.29 -9.72
N LEU A 20 12.22 -11.15 -9.50
CA LEU A 20 12.90 -9.86 -9.49
C LEU A 20 12.89 -9.16 -10.85
N PHE A 21 13.14 -9.90 -11.93
CA PHE A 21 13.08 -9.39 -13.30
C PHE A 21 11.65 -8.97 -13.67
N PHE A 22 10.66 -9.75 -13.24
CA PHE A 22 9.25 -9.40 -13.41
C PHE A 22 8.87 -8.13 -12.65
N LEU A 23 9.32 -7.97 -11.39
CA LEU A 23 9.11 -6.74 -10.60
C LEU A 23 9.78 -5.51 -11.23
N ALA A 24 10.97 -5.69 -11.81
CA ALA A 24 11.71 -4.62 -12.48
C ALA A 24 11.01 -4.12 -13.76
N ILE A 25 10.25 -4.98 -14.45
CA ILE A 25 9.41 -4.61 -15.60
C ILE A 25 8.05 -4.06 -15.14
N TYR A 26 7.53 -4.59 -14.04
CA TYR A 26 6.22 -4.27 -13.50
C TYR A 26 6.08 -2.81 -13.00
N PHE A 27 6.99 -2.34 -12.15
CA PHE A 27 6.90 -0.99 -11.58
C PHE A 27 6.98 0.13 -12.62
N PRO A 28 7.81 0.04 -13.68
CA PRO A 28 7.80 1.00 -14.79
C PRO A 28 6.60 0.80 -15.74
N GLY A 29 6.22 -0.45 -16.04
CA GLY A 29 5.18 -0.75 -17.02
C GLY A 29 3.76 -0.39 -16.55
N THR A 30 3.48 -0.55 -15.26
CA THR A 30 2.21 -0.12 -14.65
C THR A 30 2.02 1.39 -14.63
N ARG A 31 3.13 2.15 -14.52
CA ARG A 31 3.14 3.62 -14.65
C ARG A 31 2.70 4.08 -16.05
N ALA A 32 2.97 3.29 -17.10
CA ALA A 32 2.61 3.63 -18.47
C ALA A 32 1.14 3.35 -18.82
N LEU A 33 0.48 2.42 -18.13
CA LEU A 33 -0.84 1.90 -18.53
C LEU A 33 -2.05 2.64 -17.93
N ARG A 34 -1.85 3.68 -17.09
CA ARG A 34 -2.86 4.65 -16.57
C ARG A 34 -4.27 4.10 -16.25
N THR A 35 -4.41 2.85 -15.83
CA THR A 35 -5.70 2.23 -15.51
C THR A 35 -5.68 1.66 -14.10
N GLY A 36 -5.99 2.52 -13.11
CA GLY A 36 -5.81 2.23 -11.68
C GLY A 36 -6.50 0.96 -11.14
N SER A 37 -7.53 0.43 -11.84
CA SER A 37 -8.21 -0.79 -11.41
C SER A 37 -7.43 -2.08 -11.73
N PHE A 38 -6.70 -2.13 -12.85
CA PHE A 38 -5.95 -3.33 -13.25
C PHE A 38 -4.68 -3.48 -12.42
N THR A 39 -4.00 -2.36 -12.14
CA THR A 39 -2.81 -2.30 -11.28
C THR A 39 -3.09 -2.85 -9.89
N PHE A 40 -4.15 -2.36 -9.24
CA PHE A 40 -4.52 -2.76 -7.89
C PHE A 40 -4.86 -4.25 -7.75
N LEU A 41 -5.69 -4.79 -8.64
CA LEU A 41 -6.06 -6.22 -8.60
C LEU A 41 -4.83 -7.12 -8.80
N PHE A 42 -3.92 -6.70 -9.67
CA PHE A 42 -2.68 -7.40 -9.91
C PHE A 42 -1.75 -7.37 -8.69
N GLU A 43 -1.56 -6.22 -8.04
CA GLU A 43 -0.77 -6.11 -6.80
C GLU A 43 -1.29 -7.05 -5.71
N ILE A 44 -2.60 -7.04 -5.48
CA ILE A 44 -3.25 -7.93 -4.50
C ILE A 44 -3.03 -9.40 -4.87
N THR A 45 -3.18 -9.76 -6.15
CA THR A 45 -2.97 -11.13 -6.60
C THR A 45 -1.53 -11.57 -6.37
N MET A 46 -0.56 -10.71 -6.67
CA MET A 46 0.87 -10.99 -6.46
C MET A 46 1.20 -11.14 -4.97
N ILE A 47 0.73 -10.23 -4.12
CA ILE A 47 0.91 -10.32 -2.66
C ILE A 47 0.27 -11.61 -2.15
N GLY A 48 -0.93 -11.96 -2.61
CA GLY A 48 -1.62 -13.20 -2.27
C GLY A 48 -0.82 -14.45 -2.66
N VAL A 49 -0.29 -14.50 -3.88
CA VAL A 49 0.55 -15.62 -4.35
C VAL A 49 1.83 -15.74 -3.51
N LEU A 50 2.51 -14.64 -3.23
CA LEU A 50 3.71 -14.63 -2.40
C LEU A 50 3.41 -15.04 -0.95
N ALA A 51 2.28 -14.61 -0.39
CA ALA A 51 1.84 -15.01 0.95
C ALA A 51 1.52 -16.52 1.02
N VAL A 52 0.82 -17.06 0.02
CA VAL A 52 0.56 -18.51 -0.08
C VAL A 52 1.88 -19.28 -0.21
N LEU A 53 2.81 -18.82 -1.04
CA LEU A 53 4.13 -19.44 -1.21
C LEU A 53 4.94 -19.45 0.10
N ALA A 54 4.89 -18.36 0.87
CA ALA A 54 5.50 -18.27 2.19
C ALA A 54 4.85 -19.27 3.17
N ALA A 55 3.52 -19.33 3.22
CA ALA A 55 2.77 -20.25 4.08
C ALA A 55 3.06 -21.72 3.75
N VAL A 56 3.06 -22.09 2.47
CA VAL A 56 3.41 -23.44 2.00
C VAL A 56 4.85 -23.79 2.37
N THR A 57 5.79 -22.85 2.19
CA THR A 57 7.19 -23.06 2.59
C THR A 57 7.34 -23.29 4.10
N LEU A 58 6.57 -22.54 4.90
CA LEU A 58 6.54 -22.68 6.35
C LEU A 58 5.99 -24.06 6.78
N LEU A 59 4.94 -24.55 6.12
CA LEU A 59 4.42 -25.90 6.39
C LEU A 59 5.46 -26.98 6.06
N PHE A 60 6.15 -26.86 4.91
CA PHE A 60 7.22 -27.79 4.56
C PHE A 60 8.46 -27.68 5.46
N SER A 61 8.73 -26.52 6.05
CA SER A 61 9.83 -26.39 7.01
C SER A 61 9.48 -27.03 8.36
N LEU A 62 8.22 -26.98 8.80
CA LEU A 62 7.74 -27.70 9.98
C LEU A 62 7.91 -29.22 9.80
N VAL A 63 7.55 -29.77 8.64
CA VAL A 63 7.77 -31.20 8.34
C VAL A 63 9.26 -31.54 8.35
N SER A 64 10.11 -30.73 7.71
CA SER A 64 11.57 -30.91 7.75
C SER A 64 12.14 -30.80 9.16
N LEU A 65 11.53 -30.00 10.04
CA LEU A 65 11.95 -29.83 11.44
C LEU A 65 11.63 -31.08 12.25
N VAL A 66 10.42 -31.62 12.11
CA VAL A 66 10.05 -32.91 12.72
C VAL A 66 10.98 -34.02 12.22
N ALA A 67 11.22 -34.10 10.91
CA ALA A 67 12.13 -35.07 10.34
C ALA A 67 13.59 -34.89 10.82
N TYR A 68 14.05 -33.66 11.03
CA TYR A 68 15.36 -33.36 11.62
C TYR A 68 15.49 -33.94 13.04
N VAL A 69 14.45 -33.79 13.87
CA VAL A 69 14.44 -34.29 15.27
C VAL A 69 14.41 -35.82 15.30
N LEU A 70 13.60 -36.44 14.43
CA LEU A 70 13.36 -37.89 14.44
C LEU A 70 14.39 -38.71 13.64
N SER A 71 15.09 -38.10 12.67
CA SER A 71 15.99 -38.82 11.76
C SER A 71 17.42 -38.95 12.31
N LYS A 72 18.06 -40.09 12.02
CA LYS A 72 19.51 -40.28 12.21
C LYS A 72 20.36 -39.38 11.30
N ASN A 73 19.86 -38.98 10.12
CA ASN A 73 20.58 -38.13 9.17
C ASN A 73 20.38 -36.63 9.44
N ARG A 74 20.84 -36.15 10.61
CA ARG A 74 20.62 -34.77 11.05
C ARG A 74 21.23 -33.72 10.10
N THR A 75 22.38 -34.01 9.49
CA THR A 75 23.09 -33.06 8.61
C THR A 75 22.34 -32.82 7.29
N GLY A 76 21.70 -33.84 6.72
CA GLY A 76 20.88 -33.71 5.52
C GLY A 76 19.64 -32.85 5.76
N TRP A 77 18.91 -33.12 6.85
CA TRP A 77 17.73 -32.34 7.21
C TRP A 77 18.06 -30.90 7.60
N LEU A 78 19.17 -30.66 8.28
CA LEU A 78 19.63 -29.30 8.61
C LEU A 78 19.93 -28.48 7.33
N LYS A 79 20.58 -29.08 6.32
CA LYS A 79 20.81 -28.42 5.02
C LYS A 79 19.49 -28.07 4.32
N ARG A 80 18.51 -28.97 4.37
CA ARG A 80 17.17 -28.75 3.81
C ARG A 80 16.44 -27.61 4.52
N LEU A 81 16.43 -27.63 5.86
CA LEU A 81 15.87 -26.56 6.69
C LEU A 81 16.51 -25.21 6.40
N ARG A 82 17.85 -25.14 6.37
CA ARG A 82 18.56 -23.89 6.03
C ARG A 82 18.16 -23.36 4.66
N SER A 83 18.04 -24.23 3.66
CA SER A 83 17.58 -23.83 2.31
C SER A 83 16.11 -23.34 2.32
N GLN A 84 15.23 -23.94 3.11
CA GLN A 84 13.85 -23.50 3.26
C GLN A 84 13.76 -22.14 3.99
N MET A 85 14.57 -21.93 5.02
CA MET A 85 14.63 -20.67 5.76
C MET A 85 15.17 -19.52 4.91
N ILE A 86 16.23 -19.75 4.13
CA ILE A 86 16.74 -18.74 3.19
C ILE A 86 15.64 -18.37 2.18
N PHE A 87 14.96 -19.35 1.60
CA PHE A 87 13.88 -19.09 0.64
C PHE A 87 12.72 -18.32 1.28
N LEU A 88 12.27 -18.71 2.49
CA LEU A 88 11.21 -18.02 3.21
C LEU A 88 11.60 -16.56 3.51
N LEU A 89 12.81 -16.32 4.00
CA LEU A 89 13.32 -14.97 4.26
C LEU A 89 13.40 -14.14 2.97
N SER A 90 13.79 -14.72 1.84
CA SER A 90 13.77 -14.02 0.55
C SER A 90 12.36 -13.61 0.14
N VAL A 91 11.36 -14.48 0.31
CA VAL A 91 9.95 -14.17 0.00
C VAL A 91 9.41 -13.09 0.94
N VAL A 92 9.69 -13.17 2.24
CA VAL A 92 9.26 -12.16 3.23
C VAL A 92 9.92 -10.81 2.96
N PHE A 93 11.22 -10.81 2.63
CA PHE A 93 11.94 -9.59 2.26
C PHE A 93 11.36 -8.95 1.00
N LEU A 94 11.01 -9.77 0.00
CA LEU A 94 10.36 -9.28 -1.21
C LEU A 94 8.98 -8.68 -0.93
N LEU A 95 8.17 -9.33 -0.10
CA LEU A 95 6.89 -8.78 0.36
C LEU A 95 7.08 -7.44 1.05
N ALA A 96 8.07 -7.31 1.93
CA ALA A 96 8.39 -6.06 2.59
C ALA A 96 8.80 -4.95 1.59
N ILE A 97 9.59 -5.28 0.57
CA ILE A 97 9.94 -4.32 -0.51
C ILE A 97 8.69 -3.88 -1.27
N ILE A 98 7.82 -4.82 -1.67
CA ILE A 98 6.59 -4.49 -2.40
C ILE A 98 5.68 -3.60 -1.55
N MET A 99 5.52 -3.92 -0.25
CA MET A 99 4.75 -3.10 0.68
C MET A 99 5.35 -1.69 0.83
N ALA A 100 6.67 -1.59 1.03
CA ALA A 100 7.34 -0.30 1.16
C ALA A 100 7.26 0.54 -0.12
N ALA A 101 7.45 -0.09 -1.29
CA ALA A 101 7.32 0.56 -2.58
C ALA A 101 5.87 1.03 -2.84
N SER A 102 4.87 0.21 -2.50
CA SER A 102 3.45 0.57 -2.59
C SER A 102 3.13 1.78 -1.71
N GLN A 103 3.65 1.84 -0.48
CA GLN A 103 3.44 3.00 0.40
C GLN A 103 4.18 4.25 -0.09
N TRP A 104 5.39 4.11 -0.61
CA TRP A 104 6.17 5.23 -1.15
C TRP A 104 5.52 5.81 -2.40
N LEU A 105 4.95 4.95 -3.25
CA LEU A 105 4.30 5.33 -4.50
C LEU A 105 2.82 5.68 -4.30
N ALA A 106 2.32 5.72 -3.07
CA ALA A 106 0.98 6.21 -2.80
C ALA A 106 0.95 7.74 -2.91
N TYR A 107 0.51 8.24 -4.06
CA TYR A 107 0.24 9.66 -4.31
C TYR A 107 -1.08 9.80 -5.09
N THR A 108 -1.62 11.01 -5.11
CA THR A 108 -2.77 11.35 -5.95
C THR A 108 -2.28 12.02 -7.23
N PRO A 109 -2.59 11.52 -8.44
CA PRO A 109 -2.05 12.09 -9.67
C PRO A 109 -2.60 13.49 -9.94
N PRO A 110 -1.82 14.37 -10.60
CA PRO A 110 -2.28 15.71 -10.93
C PRO A 110 -3.52 15.66 -11.83
N ILE A 111 -4.40 16.63 -11.68
CA ILE A 111 -5.52 16.85 -12.58
C ILE A 111 -4.96 17.46 -13.87
N VAL A 112 -5.19 16.81 -15.00
CA VAL A 112 -4.64 17.20 -16.30
C VAL A 112 -5.73 17.73 -17.23
N GLY A 113 -5.41 18.79 -17.96
CA GLY A 113 -6.30 19.36 -18.97
C GLY A 113 -6.26 18.58 -20.29
N THR A 114 -7.00 19.06 -21.28
CA THR A 114 -7.07 18.45 -22.63
C THR A 114 -5.73 18.42 -23.36
N ASN A 115 -4.78 19.29 -22.97
CA ASN A 115 -3.42 19.34 -23.48
C ASN A 115 -2.46 18.34 -22.80
N GLY A 116 -2.93 17.57 -21.81
CA GLY A 116 -2.12 16.60 -21.05
C GLY A 116 -1.22 17.20 -19.98
N ASN A 117 -1.24 18.52 -19.79
CA ASN A 117 -0.50 19.21 -18.73
C ASN A 117 -1.37 19.36 -17.47
N PRO A 118 -0.76 19.48 -16.27
CA PRO A 118 -1.48 19.83 -15.05
C PRO A 118 -2.31 21.11 -15.25
N MET A 119 -3.57 21.09 -14.82
CA MET A 119 -4.44 22.26 -14.94
C MET A 119 -3.92 23.40 -14.04
N PRO A 120 -3.77 24.63 -14.57
CA PRO A 120 -3.48 25.80 -13.76
C PRO A 120 -4.54 25.98 -12.66
N ASN A 121 -4.13 26.37 -11.45
CA ASN A 121 -4.99 26.52 -10.27
C ASN A 121 -5.70 25.23 -9.76
N SER A 122 -5.43 24.07 -10.35
CA SER A 122 -5.94 22.81 -9.80
C SER A 122 -5.14 22.37 -8.57
N ILE A 123 -5.78 21.58 -7.71
CA ILE A 123 -5.16 20.91 -6.56
C ILE A 123 -5.36 19.40 -6.66
N ALA A 124 -4.28 18.67 -6.37
CA ALA A 124 -4.30 17.23 -6.22
C ALA A 124 -3.19 16.86 -5.22
N SER A 125 -3.55 16.73 -3.96
CA SER A 125 -2.60 16.46 -2.88
C SER A 125 -3.07 15.35 -1.94
N LEU A 126 -2.08 14.67 -1.36
CA LEU A 126 -2.24 13.71 -0.27
C LEU A 126 -1.39 14.27 0.87
N GLU A 127 -2.04 14.82 1.88
CA GLU A 127 -1.42 15.66 2.89
C GLU A 127 -1.60 15.05 4.26
N LYS A 128 -0.58 15.23 5.11
CA LYS A 128 -0.66 14.91 6.52
C LYS A 128 -0.92 16.19 7.30
N VAL A 129 -1.90 16.14 8.20
CA VAL A 129 -2.29 17.23 9.07
C VAL A 129 -2.29 16.75 10.52
N GLU A 130 -2.14 17.65 11.47
CA GLU A 130 -2.35 17.35 12.88
C GLU A 130 -3.78 17.75 13.25
N LEU A 131 -4.56 16.82 13.81
CA LEU A 131 -5.94 17.03 14.26
C LEU A 131 -6.12 16.31 15.59
N GLY A 132 -6.59 17.04 16.61
CA GLY A 132 -6.73 16.58 17.99
C GLY A 132 -5.46 15.90 18.52
N GLY A 133 -4.29 16.49 18.23
CA GLY A 133 -2.97 16.07 18.71
C GLY A 133 -2.40 14.80 18.07
N VAL A 134 -2.97 14.32 16.96
CA VAL A 134 -2.43 13.17 16.21
C VAL A 134 -2.35 13.46 14.72
N ASP A 135 -1.40 12.79 14.06
CA ASP A 135 -1.24 12.80 12.61
C ASP A 135 -2.47 12.16 11.93
N GLN A 136 -3.17 12.89 11.07
CA GLN A 136 -4.24 12.39 10.21
C GLN A 136 -3.97 12.78 8.75
N TRP A 137 -4.66 12.13 7.81
CA TRP A 137 -4.42 12.29 6.38
C TRP A 137 -5.65 12.82 5.64
N LEU A 138 -5.38 13.70 4.68
CA LEU A 138 -6.35 14.27 3.75
C LEU A 138 -5.97 13.93 2.33
N ILE A 139 -6.96 13.68 1.49
CA ILE A 139 -6.80 13.71 0.03
C ILE A 139 -7.60 14.92 -0.47
N ILE A 140 -6.92 15.89 -1.07
CA ILE A 140 -7.53 17.13 -1.54
C ILE A 140 -7.43 17.19 -3.06
N ARG A 141 -8.57 17.30 -3.74
CA ARG A 141 -8.62 17.33 -5.21
C ARG A 141 -9.66 18.31 -5.72
N GLY A 142 -9.32 19.10 -6.73
CA GLY A 142 -10.25 20.03 -7.38
C GLY A 142 -9.60 20.68 -8.60
N GLU A 143 -10.39 20.90 -9.65
CA GLU A 143 -9.88 21.51 -10.89
C GLU A 143 -9.54 23.00 -10.74
N ASP A 144 -10.04 23.65 -9.67
CA ASP A 144 -9.78 25.04 -9.33
C ASP A 144 -9.89 25.22 -7.81
N VAL A 145 -8.85 25.75 -7.16
CA VAL A 145 -8.82 26.01 -5.71
C VAL A 145 -9.81 27.08 -5.25
N ASN A 146 -10.35 27.91 -6.14
CA ASN A 146 -11.34 28.95 -5.80
C ASN A 146 -12.79 28.41 -5.76
N LYS A 147 -12.99 27.11 -6.01
CA LYS A 147 -14.32 26.48 -5.93
C LYS A 147 -14.71 26.21 -4.47
N PRO A 148 -16.02 26.11 -4.15
CA PRO A 148 -16.46 25.79 -2.81
C PRO A 148 -15.82 24.48 -2.30
N VAL A 149 -15.48 24.44 -1.02
CA VAL A 149 -14.93 23.25 -0.37
C VAL A 149 -16.03 22.23 -0.09
N LEU A 150 -15.79 20.97 -0.44
CA LEU A 150 -16.65 19.83 -0.11
C LEU A 150 -15.87 18.84 0.75
N LEU A 151 -16.13 18.84 2.06
CA LEU A 151 -15.57 17.86 2.99
C LEU A 151 -16.39 16.56 2.96
N PHE A 152 -15.77 15.48 2.49
CA PHE A 152 -16.35 14.14 2.44
C PHE A 152 -16.00 13.36 3.71
N LEU A 153 -17.04 12.82 4.35
CA LEU A 153 -16.92 11.96 5.54
C LEU A 153 -17.23 10.52 5.16
N SER A 154 -16.27 9.64 5.41
CA SER A 154 -16.49 8.20 5.24
C SER A 154 -17.52 7.70 6.24
N GLY A 155 -18.40 6.80 5.81
CA GLY A 155 -19.35 6.12 6.68
C GLY A 155 -18.71 5.00 7.52
N GLY A 156 -19.41 3.88 7.68
CA GLY A 156 -18.92 2.70 8.40
C GLY A 156 -18.47 2.98 9.85
N PRO A 157 -17.76 2.03 10.46
CA PRO A 157 -16.56 2.43 11.20
C PRO A 157 -15.32 1.67 10.73
N GLY A 158 -14.18 2.38 10.65
CA GLY A 158 -12.85 1.78 10.46
C GLY A 158 -12.41 1.51 9.01
N ALA A 159 -13.13 2.01 8.01
CA ALA A 159 -12.76 1.87 6.60
C ALA A 159 -12.57 3.24 5.94
N SER A 160 -11.56 3.34 5.07
CA SER A 160 -11.40 4.49 4.17
C SER A 160 -12.26 4.29 2.92
N GLU A 161 -13.06 5.30 2.56
CA GLU A 161 -13.83 5.31 1.31
C GLU A 161 -13.13 6.07 0.18
N ALA A 162 -11.89 6.54 0.39
CA ALA A 162 -11.16 7.37 -0.55
C ALA A 162 -11.13 6.79 -1.97
N ALA A 163 -10.76 5.52 -2.12
CA ALA A 163 -10.69 4.88 -3.43
C ALA A 163 -12.04 4.83 -4.17
N ARG A 164 -13.16 4.76 -3.43
CA ARG A 164 -14.51 4.78 -4.02
C ARG A 164 -14.88 6.19 -4.45
N VAL A 165 -14.67 7.19 -3.59
CA VAL A 165 -14.96 8.59 -3.91
C VAL A 165 -14.16 9.05 -5.13
N LEU A 166 -12.86 8.76 -5.15
CA LEU A 166 -11.98 9.11 -6.28
C LEU A 166 -12.38 8.44 -7.60
N ARG A 167 -13.05 7.28 -7.54
CA ARG A 167 -13.45 6.53 -8.75
C ARG A 167 -14.85 6.89 -9.22
N PHE A 168 -15.81 6.98 -8.31
CA PHE A 168 -17.23 7.11 -8.64
C PHE A 168 -17.76 8.53 -8.52
N ASN A 169 -17.04 9.40 -7.83
CA ASN A 169 -17.42 10.79 -7.58
C ASN A 169 -16.40 11.79 -8.13
N GLN A 170 -15.51 11.37 -9.04
CA GLN A 170 -14.46 12.21 -9.62
C GLN A 170 -15.03 13.50 -10.27
N GLU A 171 -16.24 13.45 -10.81
CA GLU A 171 -16.93 14.61 -11.39
C GLU A 171 -17.13 15.76 -10.38
N LEU A 172 -17.16 15.48 -9.07
CA LEU A 172 -17.24 16.53 -8.04
C LEU A 172 -16.01 17.46 -8.06
N GLU A 173 -14.85 16.98 -8.50
CA GLU A 173 -13.62 17.78 -8.62
C GLU A 173 -13.80 18.95 -9.61
N LYS A 174 -14.78 18.87 -10.53
CA LYS A 174 -15.14 19.96 -11.46
C LYS A 174 -15.94 21.07 -10.80
N HIS A 175 -16.55 20.81 -9.65
CA HIS A 175 -17.49 21.73 -9.00
C HIS A 175 -17.01 22.20 -7.62
N PHE A 176 -16.13 21.42 -6.99
CA PHE A 176 -15.68 21.63 -5.62
C PHE A 176 -14.19 21.39 -5.48
N VAL A 177 -13.60 21.96 -4.44
CA VAL A 177 -12.39 21.42 -3.81
C VAL A 177 -12.84 20.28 -2.90
N VAL A 178 -12.73 19.04 -3.41
CA VAL A 178 -13.12 17.82 -2.69
C VAL A 178 -12.02 17.45 -1.68
N VAL A 179 -12.38 17.43 -0.41
CA VAL A 179 -11.49 17.03 0.69
C VAL A 179 -12.01 15.71 1.25
N ILE A 180 -11.25 14.63 1.08
CA ILE A 180 -11.54 13.33 1.68
C ILE A 180 -10.71 13.22 2.95
N TRP A 181 -11.38 13.15 4.11
CA TRP A 181 -10.71 12.95 5.39
C TRP A 181 -10.58 11.46 5.72
N GLU A 182 -9.34 11.00 5.90
CA GLU A 182 -9.08 9.70 6.51
C GLU A 182 -9.05 9.85 8.03
N GLN A 183 -10.17 9.50 8.67
CA GLN A 183 -10.38 9.59 10.12
C GLN A 183 -9.36 8.75 10.92
N ARG A 184 -9.19 9.04 12.21
CA ARG A 184 -8.38 8.22 13.14
C ARG A 184 -8.68 6.73 12.98
N GLY A 185 -7.63 5.93 12.81
CA GLY A 185 -7.76 4.48 12.66
C GLY A 185 -8.20 4.02 11.26
N CYS A 186 -8.34 4.93 10.28
CA CYS A 186 -8.72 4.62 8.91
C CYS A 186 -7.58 4.95 7.93
N GLY A 187 -7.42 4.17 6.86
CA GLY A 187 -6.51 4.51 5.76
C GLY A 187 -5.07 4.77 6.20
N LYS A 188 -4.45 5.85 5.70
CA LYS A 188 -3.11 6.29 6.16
C LYS A 188 -3.11 6.86 7.59
N SER A 189 -4.27 7.23 8.13
CA SER A 189 -4.44 7.62 9.54
C SER A 189 -4.61 6.42 10.49
N TYR A 190 -4.45 5.19 9.99
CA TYR A 190 -4.49 3.98 10.83
C TYR A 190 -3.52 4.00 12.04
N PRO A 191 -2.28 4.53 11.93
CA PRO A 191 -1.38 4.63 13.08
C PRO A 191 -1.96 5.43 14.26
N SER A 192 -2.89 6.34 13.98
CA SER A 192 -3.55 7.23 14.95
C SER A 192 -4.77 6.58 15.62
N ILE A 193 -4.81 5.24 15.62
CA ILE A 193 -5.77 4.42 16.37
C ILE A 193 -5.48 4.40 17.88
N ASN A 194 -4.30 4.85 18.31
CA ASN A 194 -3.87 4.81 19.70
C ASN A 194 -3.81 6.22 20.31
N PRO A 195 -4.23 6.37 21.58
CA PRO A 195 -4.84 5.33 22.42
C PRO A 195 -6.29 5.03 21.97
N LYS A 196 -6.71 3.76 22.09
CA LYS A 196 -8.07 3.34 21.70
C LYS A 196 -9.18 4.03 22.48
N SER A 197 -8.86 4.61 23.65
CA SER A 197 -9.76 5.44 24.45
C SER A 197 -10.26 6.67 23.70
N ASP A 198 -9.53 7.12 22.69
CA ASP A 198 -9.82 8.36 21.97
C ASP A 198 -10.67 8.10 20.73
N LEU A 199 -11.04 6.85 20.46
CA LEU A 199 -11.95 6.47 19.37
C LEU A 199 -13.41 6.67 19.80
N THR A 200 -13.74 7.92 20.17
CA THR A 200 -15.07 8.35 20.64
C THR A 200 -15.73 9.27 19.63
N VAL A 201 -17.06 9.31 19.62
CA VAL A 201 -17.81 10.20 18.72
C VAL A 201 -17.45 11.67 18.98
N GLU A 202 -17.24 12.02 20.26
CA GLU A 202 -16.84 13.34 20.71
C GLU A 202 -15.48 13.74 20.15
N GLN A 203 -14.50 12.83 20.14
CA GLN A 203 -13.19 13.09 19.54
C GLN A 203 -13.28 13.25 18.02
N TYR A 204 -14.04 12.39 17.33
CA TYR A 204 -14.25 12.54 15.88
C TYR A 204 -14.95 13.86 15.54
N ALA A 205 -15.90 14.31 16.38
CA ALA A 205 -16.57 15.59 16.23
C ALA A 205 -15.61 16.78 16.50
N SER A 206 -14.69 16.65 17.46
CA SER A 206 -13.66 17.66 17.70
C SER A 206 -12.69 17.77 16.51
N ASP A 207 -12.21 16.64 15.99
CA ASP A 207 -11.27 16.61 14.87
C ASP A 207 -11.86 17.22 13.60
N ILE A 208 -13.13 16.94 13.31
CA ILE A 208 -13.78 17.46 12.10
C ILE A 208 -14.03 18.97 12.20
N ILE A 209 -14.31 19.49 13.40
CA ILE A 209 -14.43 20.95 13.63
C ILE A 209 -13.07 21.61 13.37
N GLU A 210 -12.00 21.09 13.96
CA GLU A 210 -10.64 21.59 13.75
C GLU A 210 -10.23 21.54 12.27
N LEU A 211 -10.57 20.44 11.58
CA LEU A 211 -10.35 20.30 10.15
C LEU A 211 -11.16 21.33 9.36
N THR A 212 -12.41 21.57 9.73
CA THR A 212 -13.27 22.56 9.05
C THR A 212 -12.68 23.96 9.19
N ASP A 213 -12.25 24.36 10.38
CA ASP A 213 -11.60 25.66 10.62
C ASP A 213 -10.30 25.81 9.81
N MET A 214 -9.50 24.75 9.73
CA MET A 214 -8.29 24.69 8.91
C MET A 214 -8.61 24.88 7.41
N LEU A 215 -9.65 24.22 6.92
CA LEU A 215 -10.06 24.30 5.51
C LEU A 215 -10.65 25.68 5.18
N LEU A 216 -11.46 26.25 6.07
CA LEU A 216 -11.97 27.61 5.92
C LEU A 216 -10.82 28.60 5.78
N THR A 217 -9.84 28.56 6.70
CA THR A 217 -8.66 29.44 6.64
C THR A 217 -7.86 29.28 5.34
N ARG A 218 -7.80 28.06 4.79
CA ARG A 218 -6.98 27.76 3.62
C ARG A 218 -7.62 28.19 2.30
N PHE A 219 -8.95 28.15 2.22
CA PHE A 219 -9.71 28.32 0.97
C PHE A 219 -10.66 29.53 1.01
N ASP A 220 -10.47 30.45 1.96
CA ASP A 220 -11.15 31.76 2.05
C ASP A 220 -10.67 32.76 0.98
#